data_AF-A0A7S0VXM7-F1
#
_entry.id   AF-A0A7S0VXM7-F1
#
_cell.length_a   1.000
_cell.length_b   1.000
_cell.length_c   1.000
_cell.angle_alpha   90.00
_cell.angle_beta   90.00
_cell.angle_gamma   90.00
#
_symmetry.space_group_name_H-M   'P 1'
#
loop_
_entity.id
_entity.type
_entity.pdbx_description
1 polymer ?
#
loop_
_entity_poly.entity_id
_entity_poly.type
_entity_poly.pdbx_seq_one_letter_code
_entity_poly.pdbx_strand_id
1 'polypeptide(L)'
;CEVLSAIEFVDHESMRLVLKQFPDHCRDPLERAYPFYLLLEVSGSNPAHDAEKLEAFLESAMGDGCVVDGVVAQDGAQALDLWRLREKVPVALSEQGAIYKYDVSLPQERTYDLVIETRERLASAAPQATVVGYGHLGDGNLHLNVYAPEADGAIERAIEPFVYEWTSGVRGSISAEQ
;
A
#
# COMPACT_ATOMS: atom_id res chain seq x y z
N CYS A 1 -18.39 20.03 9.03
CA CYS A 1 -18.04 18.67 9.46
C CYS A 1 -16.77 18.33 8.70
N GLU A 2 -15.70 18.06 9.41
CA GLU A 2 -14.39 17.77 8.84
C GLU A 2 -14.24 16.26 8.88
N VAL A 3 -13.87 15.64 7.76
CA VAL A 3 -13.77 14.19 7.70
C VAL A 3 -12.48 13.85 6.98
N LEU A 4 -11.54 13.25 7.72
CA LEU A 4 -10.47 12.48 7.11
C LEU A 4 -11.13 11.41 6.23
N SER A 5 -11.03 11.59 4.92
CA SER A 5 -11.80 10.80 3.95
C SER A 5 -11.05 9.55 3.50
N ALA A 6 -9.72 9.58 3.47
CA ALA A 6 -8.90 8.41 3.15
C ALA A 6 -7.55 8.43 3.87
N ILE A 7 -7.08 7.23 4.25
CA ILE A 7 -5.70 6.95 4.68
C ILE A 7 -5.26 5.68 3.96
N GLU A 8 -4.54 5.86 2.87
CA GLU A 8 -3.98 4.77 2.08
C GLU A 8 -2.49 4.66 2.33
N PHE A 9 -1.96 3.43 2.26
CA PHE A 9 -0.52 3.22 2.22
C PHE A 9 -0.11 2.35 1.04
N VAL A 10 1.10 2.59 0.54
CA VAL A 10 1.72 1.87 -0.56
C VAL A 10 3.18 1.61 -0.19
N ASP A 11 3.65 0.37 -0.35
CA ASP A 11 5.05 0.06 -0.15
C ASP A 11 5.93 0.43 -1.35
N HIS A 12 7.25 0.43 -1.13
CA HIS A 12 8.24 0.77 -2.15
C HIS A 12 8.09 -0.07 -3.42
N GLU A 13 7.88 -1.38 -3.30
CA GLU A 13 7.83 -2.28 -4.46
C GLU A 13 6.58 -2.03 -5.30
N SER A 14 5.43 -1.80 -4.67
CA SER A 14 4.20 -1.38 -5.34
C SER A 14 4.39 -0.04 -6.05
N MET A 15 4.97 0.96 -5.40
CA MET A 15 5.22 2.28 -6.00
C MET A 15 6.17 2.18 -7.19
N ARG A 16 7.30 1.46 -7.02
CA ARG A 16 8.29 1.21 -8.07
C ARG A 16 7.65 0.56 -9.30
N LEU A 17 6.73 -0.38 -9.07
CA LEU A 17 6.03 -1.08 -10.15
C LEU A 17 5.11 -0.15 -10.94
N VAL A 18 4.30 0.67 -10.26
CA VAL A 18 3.42 1.65 -10.90
C VAL A 18 4.21 2.63 -11.76
N LEU A 19 5.29 3.19 -11.22
CA LEU A 19 6.13 4.16 -11.93
C LEU A 19 6.82 3.53 -13.15
N LYS A 20 7.26 2.27 -13.04
CA LYS A 20 7.87 1.53 -14.15
C LYS A 20 6.85 1.24 -15.26
N GLN A 21 5.63 0.87 -14.89
CA GLN A 21 4.61 0.41 -15.84
C GLN A 21 3.87 1.57 -16.53
N PHE A 22 3.72 2.70 -15.85
CA PHE A 22 2.97 3.85 -16.35
C PHE A 22 3.82 5.14 -16.39
N PRO A 23 5.00 5.15 -17.03
CA PRO A 23 5.92 6.29 -16.98
C PRO A 23 5.36 7.59 -17.61
N ASP A 24 4.41 7.45 -18.55
CA ASP A 24 3.76 8.58 -19.21
C ASP A 24 2.54 9.13 -18.44
N HIS A 25 2.07 8.40 -17.41
CA HIS A 25 0.82 8.71 -16.69
C HIS A 25 1.00 8.86 -15.18
N CYS A 26 2.08 8.32 -14.63
CA CYS A 26 2.42 8.33 -13.21
C CYS A 26 3.84 8.89 -13.06
N ARG A 27 4.01 9.85 -12.16
CA ARG A 27 5.31 10.42 -11.81
C ARG A 27 5.52 10.27 -10.32
N ASP A 28 6.77 10.04 -9.92
CA ASP A 28 7.12 10.04 -8.50
C ASP A 28 6.92 11.47 -7.97
N PRO A 29 6.09 11.67 -6.93
CA PRO A 29 5.90 12.98 -6.36
C PRO A 29 7.12 13.47 -5.55
N LEU A 30 8.03 12.57 -5.18
CA LEU A 30 9.16 12.87 -4.30
C LEU A 30 10.50 12.73 -5.05
N GLU A 31 11.54 13.40 -4.54
CA GLU A 31 12.88 13.36 -5.16
C GLU A 31 13.59 12.02 -4.95
N ARG A 32 13.18 11.25 -3.94
CA ARG A 32 13.83 10.01 -3.52
C ARG A 32 12.80 8.92 -3.30
N ALA A 33 13.24 7.69 -3.47
CA ALA A 33 12.47 6.53 -3.10
C ALA A 33 12.44 6.33 -1.59
N TYR A 34 11.27 6.00 -1.05
CA TYR A 34 11.06 5.69 0.37
C TYR A 34 10.49 4.26 0.53
N PRO A 35 10.72 3.61 1.69
CA PRO A 35 10.19 2.27 1.96
C PRO A 35 8.65 2.20 1.96
N PHE A 36 8.01 3.29 2.39
CA PHE A 36 6.56 3.43 2.50
C PHE A 36 6.11 4.81 2.07
N TYR A 37 4.93 4.86 1.48
CA TYR A 37 4.24 6.07 1.07
C TYR A 37 2.85 6.07 1.71
N LEU A 38 2.41 7.23 2.18
CA LEU A 38 1.06 7.45 2.72
C LEU A 38 0.34 8.45 1.82
N LEU A 39 -0.89 8.14 1.44
CA LEU A 39 -1.80 9.07 0.77
C LEU A 39 -2.92 9.42 1.75
N LEU A 40 -3.00 10.71 2.07
CA LEU A 40 -3.98 11.27 2.99
C LEU A 40 -4.93 12.17 2.21
N GLU A 41 -6.22 11.98 2.42
CA GLU A 41 -7.24 12.85 1.85
C GLU A 41 -8.12 13.42 2.97
N VAL A 42 -8.32 14.74 2.94
CA VAL A 42 -9.20 15.44 3.87
C VAL A 42 -10.30 16.10 3.07
N SER A 43 -11.55 15.80 3.44
CA SER A 43 -12.73 16.41 2.84
C SER A 43 -13.54 17.14 3.91
N GLY A 44 -13.69 18.45 3.75
CA GLY A 44 -14.43 19.28 4.71
C GLY A 44 -15.22 20.39 4.05
N SER A 45 -16.02 21.06 4.88
CA SER A 45 -16.91 22.14 4.44
C SER A 45 -16.23 23.52 4.37
N ASN A 46 -14.97 23.63 4.81
CA ASN A 46 -14.22 24.88 4.82
C ASN A 46 -12.75 24.62 4.40
N PRO A 47 -12.42 24.81 3.11
CA PRO A 47 -11.11 24.47 2.56
C PRO A 47 -9.92 25.13 3.28
N ALA A 48 -10.09 26.38 3.76
CA ALA A 48 -9.02 27.09 4.45
C ALA A 48 -8.71 26.46 5.82
N HIS A 49 -9.75 26.04 6.54
CA HIS A 49 -9.60 25.40 7.84
C HIS A 49 -9.07 23.96 7.70
N ASP A 50 -9.50 23.25 6.65
CA ASP A 50 -9.04 21.89 6.36
C ASP A 50 -7.54 21.89 5.99
N ALA A 51 -7.10 22.87 5.19
CA ALA A 51 -5.70 23.06 4.83
C ALA A 51 -4.83 23.38 6.05
N GLU A 52 -5.23 24.34 6.90
CA GLU A 52 -4.48 24.72 8.12
C GLU A 52 -4.26 23.52 9.05
N LYS A 53 -5.28 22.66 9.20
CA LYS A 53 -5.17 21.44 10.00
C LYS A 53 -4.27 20.38 9.39
N LEU A 54 -4.36 20.17 8.08
CA LEU A 54 -3.49 19.23 7.38
C LEU A 54 -2.03 19.68 7.48
N GLU A 55 -1.77 20.97 7.27
CA GLU A 55 -0.43 21.57 7.42
C GLU A 55 0.11 21.39 8.84
N ALA A 56 -0.68 21.71 9.87
CA ALA A 56 -0.29 21.53 11.26
C ALA A 56 0.00 20.06 11.63
N PHE A 57 -0.80 19.13 11.10
CA PHE A 57 -0.57 17.69 11.27
C PHE A 57 0.75 17.26 10.62
N LEU A 58 1.00 17.67 9.37
CA LEU A 58 2.21 17.34 8.65
C LEU A 58 3.44 17.95 9.32
N GLU A 59 3.37 19.20 9.80
CA GLU A 59 4.45 19.85 10.54
C GLU A 59 4.80 19.06 11.81
N SER A 60 3.80 18.65 12.58
CA SER A 60 4.02 17.80 13.77
C SER A 60 4.63 16.44 13.39
N ALA A 61 4.08 15.77 12.38
CA ALA A 61 4.54 14.44 11.95
C ALA A 61 5.98 14.46 11.40
N MET A 62 6.37 15.55 10.73
CA MET A 62 7.75 15.78 10.29
C MET A 62 8.65 16.14 11.47
N GLY A 63 8.18 16.97 12.41
CA GLY A 63 8.92 17.34 13.62
C GLY A 63 9.24 16.13 14.52
N ASP A 64 8.34 15.17 14.59
CA ASP A 64 8.53 13.90 15.31
C ASP A 64 9.37 12.87 14.53
N GLY A 65 9.73 13.16 13.27
CA GLY A 65 10.49 12.27 12.39
C GLY A 65 9.71 11.08 11.83
N CYS A 66 8.38 11.06 11.99
CA CYS A 66 7.49 10.04 11.43
C CYS A 66 7.34 10.19 9.92
N VAL A 67 7.33 11.43 9.42
CA VAL A 67 7.29 11.77 7.99
C VAL A 67 8.62 12.40 7.60
N VAL A 68 9.27 11.85 6.58
CA VAL A 68 10.59 12.33 6.11
C VAL A 68 10.43 13.40 5.04
N ASP A 69 9.40 13.28 4.20
CA ASP A 69 9.17 14.10 3.02
C ASP A 69 7.70 13.96 2.58
N GLY A 70 7.20 14.93 1.82
CA GLY A 70 5.79 14.94 1.41
C GLY A 70 5.46 16.06 0.44
N VAL A 71 4.40 15.85 -0.34
CA VAL A 71 3.80 16.87 -1.20
C VAL A 71 2.34 17.07 -0.85
N VAL A 72 1.88 18.31 -0.97
CA VAL A 72 0.46 18.67 -0.81
C VAL A 72 -0.06 19.11 -2.17
N ALA A 73 -1.11 18.45 -2.65
CA ALA A 73 -1.78 18.83 -3.89
C ALA A 73 -2.37 20.24 -3.78
N GLN A 74 -2.09 21.08 -4.76
CA GLN A 74 -2.54 22.48 -4.82
C GLN A 74 -3.86 22.66 -5.56
N ASP A 75 -4.28 21.63 -6.33
CA ASP A 75 -5.53 21.61 -7.06
C ASP A 75 -6.05 20.18 -7.25
N GLY A 76 -7.26 20.07 -7.80
CA GLY A 76 -7.90 18.77 -8.04
C GLY A 76 -7.19 17.91 -9.09
N ALA A 77 -6.45 18.49 -10.04
CA ALA A 77 -5.70 17.72 -11.02
C ALA A 77 -4.50 17.03 -10.37
N GLN A 78 -3.76 17.75 -9.51
CA GLN A 78 -2.68 17.19 -8.71
C GLN A 78 -3.20 16.12 -7.73
N ALA A 79 -4.34 16.35 -7.09
CA ALA A 79 -4.96 15.34 -6.21
C ALA A 79 -5.29 14.05 -6.96
N LEU A 80 -5.85 14.15 -8.17
CA LEU A 80 -6.11 13.00 -9.04
C LEU A 80 -4.82 12.30 -9.49
N ASP A 81 -3.74 13.04 -9.75
CA ASP A 81 -2.45 12.46 -10.11
C ASP A 81 -1.83 11.66 -8.94
N LEU A 82 -1.98 12.13 -7.70
CA LEU A 82 -1.56 11.39 -6.51
C LEU A 82 -2.40 10.12 -6.31
N TRP A 83 -3.72 10.23 -6.42
CA TRP A 83 -4.63 9.07 -6.36
C TRP A 83 -4.32 8.02 -7.42
N ARG A 84 -3.95 8.46 -8.63
CA ARG A 84 -3.60 7.54 -9.72
C ARG A 84 -2.45 6.62 -9.34
N LEU A 85 -1.48 7.06 -8.54
CA LEU A 85 -0.39 6.20 -8.07
C LEU A 85 -0.92 5.01 -7.26
N ARG A 86 -1.83 5.28 -6.32
CA ARG A 86 -2.47 4.26 -5.48
C ARG A 86 -3.44 3.37 -6.25
N GLU A 87 -4.24 3.94 -7.15
CA GLU A 87 -5.25 3.22 -7.95
C GLU A 87 -4.63 2.32 -9.03
N LYS A 88 -3.43 2.66 -9.51
CA LYS A 88 -2.75 1.87 -10.55
C LYS A 88 -2.01 0.65 -10.01
N VAL A 89 -1.85 0.50 -8.69
CA VAL A 89 -1.13 -0.65 -8.10
C VAL A 89 -1.71 -2.00 -8.55
N PRO A 90 -3.03 -2.28 -8.47
CA PRO A 90 -3.58 -3.57 -8.90
C PRO A 90 -3.38 -3.84 -10.40
N VAL A 91 -3.43 -2.80 -11.22
CA VAL A 91 -3.22 -2.91 -12.67
C VAL A 91 -1.76 -3.22 -12.98
N ALA A 92 -0.83 -2.50 -12.36
CA ALA A 92 0.60 -2.73 -12.51
C ALA A 92 0.99 -4.17 -12.12
N LEU A 93 0.39 -4.69 -11.05
CA LEU A 93 0.58 -6.05 -10.58
C LEU A 93 0.03 -7.10 -11.54
N SER A 94 -1.14 -6.86 -12.14
CA SER A 94 -1.76 -7.79 -13.10
C SER A 94 -0.91 -8.03 -14.37
N GLU A 95 0.02 -7.13 -14.67
CA GLU A 95 0.90 -7.22 -15.84
C GLU A 95 2.23 -7.93 -15.53
N GLN A 96 2.44 -8.44 -14.30
CA GLN A 96 3.69 -9.10 -13.88
C GLN A 96 3.72 -10.62 -14.10
N GLY A 97 2.65 -11.22 -14.62
CA GLY A 97 2.52 -12.67 -14.83
C GLY A 97 1.53 -13.31 -13.87
N ALA A 98 1.96 -14.35 -13.16
CA ALA A 98 1.13 -15.01 -12.15
C ALA A 98 1.03 -14.14 -10.90
N ILE A 99 -0.18 -14.05 -10.34
CA ILE A 99 -0.46 -13.27 -9.13
C ILE A 99 -1.34 -14.06 -8.16
N TYR A 100 -0.94 -14.05 -6.90
CA TYR A 100 -1.67 -14.61 -5.77
C TYR A 100 -2.11 -13.44 -4.91
N LYS A 101 -3.43 -13.26 -4.76
CA LYS A 101 -4.03 -12.10 -4.11
C LYS A 101 -4.69 -12.52 -2.81
N TYR A 102 -4.43 -11.76 -1.76
CA TYR A 102 -5.08 -11.92 -0.46
C TYR A 102 -5.57 -10.57 0.03
N ASP A 103 -6.83 -10.54 0.42
CA ASP A 103 -7.47 -9.39 1.06
C ASP A 103 -7.74 -9.75 2.52
N VAL A 104 -7.04 -9.08 3.43
CA VAL A 104 -7.09 -9.39 4.87
C VAL A 104 -7.29 -8.15 5.71
N SER A 105 -8.05 -8.29 6.79
CA SER A 105 -8.18 -7.26 7.83
C SER A 105 -7.36 -7.67 9.03
N LEU A 106 -6.42 -6.82 9.45
CA LEU A 106 -5.44 -7.11 10.49
C LEU A 106 -5.45 -6.03 11.58
N PRO A 107 -5.03 -6.34 12.82
CA PRO A 107 -4.74 -5.31 13.81
C PRO A 107 -3.69 -4.33 13.27
N GLN A 108 -3.93 -3.02 13.43
CA GLN A 108 -3.09 -1.95 12.86
C GLN A 108 -1.60 -2.10 13.18
N GLU A 109 -1.27 -2.53 14.40
CA GLU A 109 0.11 -2.75 14.88
C GLU A 109 0.83 -3.88 14.15
N ARG A 110 0.09 -4.75 13.45
CA ARG A 110 0.58 -5.96 12.78
C ARG A 110 0.32 -5.93 11.27
N THR A 111 -0.21 -4.82 10.73
CA THR A 111 -0.70 -4.74 9.34
C THR A 111 0.37 -5.14 8.33
N TYR A 112 1.64 -4.75 8.52
CA TYR A 112 2.69 -5.04 7.53
C TYR A 112 3.55 -6.26 7.86
N ASP A 113 3.40 -6.85 9.06
CA ASP A 113 4.19 -8.02 9.48
C ASP A 113 3.95 -9.23 8.58
N LEU A 114 2.71 -9.44 8.16
CA LEU A 114 2.35 -10.52 7.23
C LEU A 114 3.15 -10.43 5.92
N VAL A 115 3.38 -9.22 5.41
CA VAL A 115 4.16 -9.00 4.18
C VAL A 115 5.61 -9.41 4.40
N ILE A 116 6.19 -9.00 5.54
CA ILE A 116 7.58 -9.31 5.90
C ILE A 116 7.77 -10.82 6.06
N GLU A 117 6.92 -11.49 6.85
CA GLU A 117 7.03 -12.93 7.07
C GLU A 117 6.77 -13.74 5.78
N THR A 118 5.88 -13.26 4.91
CA THR A 118 5.67 -13.87 3.59
C THR A 118 6.91 -13.74 2.69
N ARG A 119 7.60 -12.59 2.73
CA ARG A 119 8.89 -12.39 2.01
C ARG A 119 9.95 -13.38 2.49
N GLU A 120 10.10 -13.51 3.80
CA GLU A 120 11.07 -14.44 4.40
C GLU A 120 10.80 -15.90 4.01
N ARG A 121 9.52 -16.31 4.01
CA ARG A 121 9.11 -17.67 3.63
C ARG A 121 9.40 -17.97 2.16
N LEU A 122 9.13 -17.01 1.27
CA LEU A 122 9.33 -17.17 -0.17
C LEU A 122 10.79 -17.02 -0.61
N ALA A 123 11.63 -16.32 0.16
CA ALA A 123 13.04 -16.09 -0.21
C ALA A 123 13.81 -17.38 -0.53
N SER A 124 13.48 -18.50 0.14
CA SER A 124 14.07 -19.81 -0.14
C SER A 124 13.21 -20.71 -1.03
N ALA A 125 11.87 -20.63 -0.91
CA ALA A 125 10.95 -21.53 -1.59
C ALA A 125 10.70 -21.15 -3.06
N ALA A 126 10.70 -19.85 -3.36
CA ALA A 126 10.42 -19.29 -4.68
C ALA A 126 11.10 -17.91 -4.82
N PRO A 127 12.44 -17.87 -5.01
CA PRO A 127 13.20 -16.62 -5.08
C PRO A 127 12.82 -15.72 -6.27
N GLN A 128 12.08 -16.24 -7.25
CA GLN A 128 11.51 -15.48 -8.36
C GLN A 128 10.24 -14.69 -7.99
N ALA A 129 9.63 -14.99 -6.84
CA ALA A 129 8.41 -14.34 -6.37
C ALA A 129 8.75 -13.00 -5.68
N THR A 130 7.93 -11.99 -5.95
CA THR A 130 7.97 -10.72 -5.24
C THR A 130 6.69 -10.54 -4.44
N VAL A 131 6.83 -10.10 -3.19
CA VAL A 131 5.71 -9.85 -2.28
C VAL A 131 5.56 -8.36 -2.07
N VAL A 132 4.33 -7.87 -2.23
CA VAL A 132 3.97 -6.47 -2.01
C VAL A 132 2.77 -6.35 -1.08
N GLY A 133 2.70 -5.22 -0.37
CA GLY A 133 1.58 -4.88 0.49
C GLY A 133 1.19 -3.41 0.34
N TYR A 134 -0.09 -3.18 0.15
CA TYR A 134 -0.71 -1.86 0.09
C TYR A 134 -2.15 -1.98 0.59
N GLY A 135 -2.79 -0.88 0.95
CA GLY A 135 -4.18 -0.93 1.40
C GLY A 135 -4.63 0.28 2.20
N HIS A 136 -5.72 0.07 2.90
CA HIS A 136 -6.42 1.08 3.68
C HIS A 136 -5.95 1.00 5.13
N LEU A 137 -5.08 1.94 5.53
CA LEU A 137 -4.56 1.92 6.90
C LEU A 137 -5.64 2.31 7.92
N GLY A 138 -6.63 3.09 7.49
CA GLY A 138 -7.69 3.62 8.36
C GLY A 138 -8.68 2.58 8.90
N ASP A 139 -8.87 1.46 8.20
CA ASP A 139 -9.79 0.38 8.60
C ASP A 139 -9.07 -0.97 8.87
N GLY A 140 -7.74 -0.99 8.74
CA GLY A 140 -6.91 -2.17 8.99
C GLY A 140 -6.88 -3.17 7.83
N ASN A 141 -7.27 -2.76 6.62
CA ASN A 141 -7.25 -3.61 5.44
C ASN A 141 -5.87 -3.62 4.74
N LEU A 142 -5.38 -4.83 4.45
CA LEU A 142 -4.16 -5.09 3.70
C LEU A 142 -4.49 -5.94 2.45
N HIS A 143 -4.09 -5.44 1.29
CA HIS A 143 -3.96 -6.24 0.08
C HIS A 143 -2.54 -6.81 0.00
N LEU A 144 -2.38 -8.06 0.42
CA LEU A 144 -1.16 -8.82 0.24
C LEU A 144 -1.17 -9.45 -1.15
N ASN A 145 -0.18 -9.12 -1.98
CA ASN A 145 -0.06 -9.69 -3.31
C ASN A 145 1.33 -10.31 -3.48
N VAL A 146 1.37 -11.51 -4.04
CA VAL A 146 2.59 -12.19 -4.44
C VAL A 146 2.55 -12.36 -5.95
N TYR A 147 3.55 -11.88 -6.67
CA TYR A 147 3.62 -12.04 -8.12
C TYR A 147 4.91 -12.71 -8.56
N ALA A 148 4.85 -13.43 -9.68
CA ALA A 148 5.99 -14.07 -10.32
C ALA A 148 5.78 -14.12 -11.85
N PRO A 149 6.86 -14.21 -12.66
CA PRO A 149 6.74 -14.27 -14.12
C PRO A 149 5.83 -15.41 -14.62
N GLU A 150 5.85 -16.55 -13.92
CA GLU A 150 5.04 -17.73 -14.22
C GLU A 150 4.44 -18.30 -12.92
N ALA A 151 3.35 -19.06 -13.05
CA ALA A 151 2.74 -19.74 -11.92
C ALA A 151 3.64 -20.87 -11.42
N ASP A 152 3.82 -20.97 -10.11
CA ASP A 152 4.66 -21.99 -9.47
C ASP A 152 3.95 -22.56 -8.25
N GLY A 153 3.73 -23.87 -8.23
CA GLY A 153 3.14 -24.55 -7.08
C GLY A 153 4.01 -24.46 -5.80
N ALA A 154 5.31 -24.16 -5.92
CA ALA A 154 6.15 -23.87 -4.76
C ALA A 154 5.73 -22.57 -4.06
N ILE A 155 5.30 -21.54 -4.82
CA ILE A 155 4.73 -20.30 -4.26
C ILE A 155 3.45 -20.63 -3.51
N GLU A 156 2.52 -21.35 -4.14
CA GLU A 156 1.24 -21.72 -3.54
C GLU A 156 1.41 -22.51 -2.24
N ARG A 157 2.29 -23.53 -2.21
CA ARG A 157 2.62 -24.27 -0.97
C ARG A 157 3.34 -23.40 0.08
N ALA A 158 4.04 -22.37 -0.36
CA ALA A 158 4.76 -21.42 0.48
C ALA A 158 3.86 -20.30 1.01
N ILE A 159 2.64 -20.12 0.53
CA ILE A 159 1.70 -19.10 1.03
C ILE A 159 0.44 -19.73 1.62
N GLU A 160 0.05 -20.92 1.18
CA GLU A 160 -1.10 -21.67 1.68
C GLU A 160 -0.63 -22.94 2.44
N PRO A 161 -1.12 -23.19 3.67
CA PRO A 161 -2.14 -22.44 4.41
C PRO A 161 -1.60 -21.25 5.24
N PHE A 162 -0.31 -20.92 5.11
CA PHE A 162 0.39 -19.96 5.98
C PHE A 162 -0.33 -18.62 6.16
N VAL A 163 -0.75 -17.96 5.08
CA VAL A 163 -1.45 -16.66 5.14
C VAL A 163 -2.75 -16.77 5.94
N TYR A 164 -3.49 -17.86 5.76
CA TYR A 164 -4.75 -18.11 6.48
C TYR A 164 -4.52 -18.34 7.96
N GLU A 165 -3.55 -19.18 8.31
CA GLU A 165 -3.19 -19.49 9.69
C GLU A 165 -2.63 -18.27 10.43
N TRP A 166 -1.76 -17.51 9.77
CA TRP A 166 -1.18 -16.29 10.32
C TRP A 166 -2.27 -15.25 10.63
N THR A 167 -3.16 -15.00 9.66
CA THR A 167 -4.27 -14.06 9.80
C THR A 167 -5.19 -14.47 10.96
N SER A 168 -5.54 -15.75 11.04
CA SER A 168 -6.33 -16.29 12.16
C SER A 168 -5.61 -16.14 13.51
N GLY A 169 -4.30 -16.38 13.55
CA GLY A 169 -3.46 -16.26 14.75
C GLY A 169 -3.44 -14.86 15.37
N VAL A 170 -3.59 -13.81 14.55
CA VAL A 170 -3.69 -12.42 15.03
C VAL A 170 -5.13 -11.93 15.21
N ARG A 171 -6.12 -12.84 15.11
CA ARG A 171 -7.57 -12.53 15.10
C ARG A 171 -7.96 -11.56 13.98
N GLY A 172 -7.26 -11.63 12.86
CA GLY A 172 -7.64 -10.96 11.63
C GLY A 172 -8.78 -11.68 10.91
N SER A 173 -9.24 -11.06 9.83
CA SER A 173 -10.27 -11.61 8.93
C SER A 173 -9.73 -11.71 7.52
N ILE A 174 -10.28 -12.62 6.74
CA ILE A 174 -9.95 -12.79 5.32
C ILE A 174 -11.23 -12.51 4.55
N SER A 175 -11.16 -11.50 3.69
CA SER A 175 -12.25 -11.17 2.78
C SER A 175 -12.06 -12.00 1.52
N ALA A 176 -12.90 -13.02 1.34
CA ALA A 176 -12.86 -13.84 0.15
C ALA A 176 -13.43 -13.04 -1.04
N GLU A 177 -12.56 -12.37 -1.80
CA GLU A 177 -12.85 -12.04 -3.20
C GLU A 177 -12.03 -13.00 -4.08
N GLN A 178 -12.68 -14.10 -4.49
CA GLN A 178 -12.18 -15.01 -5.53
C GLN A 178 -12.42 -14.42 -6.92
#